data_AF-A0A1U7V888-F1
#
_entry.id   AF-A0A1U7V888-F1
#
_cell.length_a   1.000
_cell.length_b   1.000
_cell.length_c   1.000
_cell.angle_alpha   90.00
_cell.angle_beta   90.00
_cell.angle_gamma   90.00
#
_symmetry.space_group_name_H-M   'P 1'
#
loop_
_entity.id
_entity.type
_entity.pdbx_description
1 polymer ?
#
loop_
_entity_poly.entity_id
_entity_poly.type
_entity_poly.pdbx_seq_one_letter_code
_entity_poly.pdbx_strand_id
1 'polypeptide(L)'
;MRESKWNSLIEDVSSFCDKNGIVIPKMDEKYALGKSKRKSLTVTYSHHFLSPDDSFVNYDKNKIMKLATYYPNEFIASKLEDLSYELDNYIDYVREMDKAFSNLKGLGDLSKTLVKTNIHKTWEFVYLLVKLSLILPVATATVERAFSSMKFIKNDLRNRIGDDFLNDCLVCFIEDEIFESVSNDAIIDRFQNMTTRRVQLKW
;
A
#
# COMPACT_ATOMS: atom_id res chain seq x y z
N MET A 1 -22.67 21.43 -10.87
CA MET A 1 -21.78 22.29 -10.07
C MET A 1 -20.92 23.06 -11.06
N ARG A 2 -20.89 24.40 -11.01
CA ARG A 2 -20.26 25.25 -12.05
C ARG A 2 -18.75 25.00 -12.09
N GLU A 3 -18.21 24.72 -13.28
CA GLU A 3 -16.79 24.45 -13.56
C GLU A 3 -15.83 25.47 -12.94
N SER A 4 -16.28 26.72 -12.74
CA SER A 4 -15.48 27.79 -12.15
C SER A 4 -15.01 27.54 -10.72
N LYS A 5 -15.78 26.79 -9.90
CA LYS A 5 -15.37 26.45 -8.51
C LYS A 5 -14.34 25.32 -8.47
N TRP A 6 -14.38 24.43 -9.47
CA TRP A 6 -13.43 23.33 -9.59
C TRP A 6 -12.04 23.82 -10.00
N ASN A 7 -11.97 24.80 -10.90
CA ASN A 7 -10.70 25.35 -11.34
C ASN A 7 -9.93 26.02 -10.19
N SER A 8 -10.63 26.78 -9.34
CA SER A 8 -10.03 27.40 -8.14
C SER A 8 -9.47 26.36 -7.16
N LEU A 9 -10.18 25.25 -6.95
CA LEU A 9 -9.73 24.17 -6.07
C LEU A 9 -8.50 23.45 -6.65
N ILE A 10 -8.50 23.21 -7.96
CA ILE A 10 -7.37 22.56 -8.66
C ILE A 10 -6.12 23.45 -8.61
N GLU A 11 -6.26 24.76 -8.73
CA GLU A 11 -5.15 25.71 -8.55
C GLU A 11 -4.60 25.69 -7.11
N ASP A 12 -5.46 25.70 -6.09
CA ASP A 12 -5.05 25.65 -4.69
C ASP A 12 -4.32 24.34 -4.35
N VAL A 13 -4.85 23.20 -4.83
CA VAL A 13 -4.24 21.89 -4.64
C VAL A 13 -2.90 21.79 -5.39
N SER A 14 -2.83 22.33 -6.61
CA SER A 14 -1.59 22.33 -7.38
C SER A 14 -0.50 23.18 -6.70
N SER A 15 -0.87 24.37 -6.22
CA SER A 15 -0.01 25.24 -5.43
C SER A 15 0.53 24.55 -4.17
N PHE A 16 -0.33 23.84 -3.45
CA PHE A 16 0.07 23.08 -2.27
C PHE A 16 1.05 21.96 -2.61
N CYS A 17 0.78 21.21 -3.69
CA CYS A 17 1.64 20.12 -4.13
C CYS A 17 3.02 20.62 -4.56
N ASP A 18 3.10 21.70 -5.34
CA ASP A 18 4.36 22.31 -5.76
C ASP A 18 5.19 22.78 -4.56
N LYS A 19 4.53 23.41 -3.57
CA LYS A 19 5.19 23.90 -2.35
C LYS A 19 5.78 22.79 -1.48
N ASN A 20 5.22 21.58 -1.56
CA ASN A 20 5.66 20.43 -0.77
C ASN A 20 6.46 19.40 -1.59
N GLY A 21 6.82 19.72 -2.85
CA GLY A 21 7.57 18.80 -3.72
C GLY A 21 6.80 17.54 -4.12
N ILE A 22 5.46 17.60 -4.09
CA ILE A 22 4.58 16.49 -4.42
C ILE A 22 4.34 16.51 -5.93
N VAL A 23 4.85 15.50 -6.64
CA VAL A 23 4.66 15.37 -8.09
C VAL A 23 3.21 15.05 -8.40
N ILE A 24 2.51 15.96 -9.08
CA ILE A 24 1.12 15.78 -9.51
C ILE A 24 1.10 14.92 -10.79
N PRO A 25 0.47 13.73 -10.77
CA PRO A 25 0.34 12.90 -11.96
C PRO A 25 -0.56 13.59 -13.01
N LYS A 26 -0.15 13.59 -14.29
CA LYS A 26 -0.99 14.10 -15.38
C LYS A 26 -2.14 13.12 -15.64
N MET A 27 -3.35 13.52 -15.24
CA MET A 27 -4.57 12.69 -15.35
C MET A 27 -5.28 12.82 -16.72
N ASP A 28 -4.87 13.78 -17.57
CA ASP A 28 -5.46 14.04 -18.89
C ASP A 28 -4.95 13.12 -20.01
N GLU A 29 -3.99 12.23 -19.71
CA GLU A 29 -3.62 11.18 -20.66
C GLU A 29 -4.74 10.12 -20.74
N LYS A 30 -5.12 9.75 -21.98
CA LYS A 30 -6.16 8.76 -22.25
C LYS A 30 -5.88 7.43 -21.54
N TYR A 31 -6.50 7.24 -20.38
CA TYR A 31 -6.63 5.95 -19.72
C TYR A 31 -7.59 5.07 -20.51
N ALA A 32 -7.07 4.31 -21.48
CA ALA A 32 -7.83 3.26 -22.13
C ALA A 32 -7.96 2.05 -21.18
N LEU A 33 -8.93 2.07 -20.28
CA LEU A 33 -9.34 0.87 -19.54
C LEU A 33 -10.20 -0.01 -20.46
N GLY A 34 -9.52 -0.79 -21.30
CA GLY A 34 -10.11 -1.91 -22.03
C GLY A 34 -10.72 -2.93 -21.06
N LYS A 35 -11.91 -3.42 -21.41
CA LYS A 35 -12.73 -4.38 -20.66
C LYS A 35 -11.90 -5.52 -20.05
N SER A 36 -12.08 -5.71 -18.74
CA SER A 36 -11.61 -6.81 -17.87
C SER A 36 -10.88 -7.99 -18.53
N LYS A 37 -9.59 -8.12 -18.21
CA LYS A 37 -8.96 -9.35 -17.69
C LYS A 37 -7.95 -8.90 -16.65
N ARG A 38 -7.92 -9.58 -15.49
CA ARG A 38 -6.95 -9.40 -14.40
C ARG A 38 -5.56 -9.06 -14.96
N LYS A 39 -5.19 -7.77 -15.04
CA LYS A 39 -3.79 -7.41 -14.97
C LYS A 39 -3.45 -7.62 -13.51
N SER A 40 -2.99 -8.84 -13.19
CA SER A 40 -2.22 -9.06 -11.98
C SER A 40 -1.23 -7.91 -11.91
N LEU A 41 -1.34 -7.09 -10.87
CA LEU A 41 -0.49 -5.92 -10.68
C LEU A 41 0.94 -6.38 -10.95
N THR A 42 1.66 -5.69 -11.84
CA THR A 42 3.04 -6.02 -12.18
C THR A 42 3.87 -6.22 -10.91
N VAL A 43 3.51 -5.51 -9.83
CA VAL A 43 4.11 -5.60 -8.50
C VAL A 43 3.85 -6.94 -7.76
N THR A 44 2.70 -7.61 -7.96
CA THR A 44 2.44 -8.95 -7.41
C THR A 44 3.32 -10.02 -8.08
N TYR A 45 3.56 -9.87 -9.39
CA TYR A 45 4.51 -10.72 -10.12
C TYR A 45 5.96 -10.53 -9.64
N SER A 46 6.25 -9.40 -9.00
CA SER A 46 7.61 -9.03 -8.64
C SER A 46 8.14 -9.69 -7.37
N HIS A 47 7.25 -10.12 -6.46
CA HIS A 47 7.64 -10.88 -5.27
C HIS A 47 8.26 -12.24 -5.63
N HIS A 48 8.00 -12.73 -6.85
CA HIS A 48 8.57 -13.96 -7.38
C HIS A 48 10.09 -13.90 -7.58
N PHE A 49 10.66 -12.71 -7.82
CA PHE A 49 12.11 -12.57 -8.04
C PHE A 49 12.94 -12.72 -6.75
N LEU A 50 12.30 -12.64 -5.58
CA LEU A 50 12.94 -12.91 -4.29
C LEU A 50 12.48 -14.25 -3.70
N SER A 51 11.73 -15.06 -4.45
CA SER A 51 11.24 -16.33 -3.94
C SER A 51 12.40 -17.31 -3.74
N PRO A 52 12.47 -17.99 -2.59
CA PRO A 52 13.50 -19.00 -2.34
C PRO A 52 13.26 -20.31 -3.10
N ASP A 53 12.13 -20.42 -3.82
CA ASP A 53 11.76 -21.61 -4.59
C ASP A 53 12.86 -22.03 -5.55
N ASP A 54 13.07 -23.35 -5.66
CA ASP A 54 14.08 -23.98 -6.51
C ASP A 54 15.47 -23.31 -6.40
N SER A 55 15.90 -23.01 -5.17
CA SER A 55 17.19 -22.34 -4.90
C SER A 55 17.29 -20.96 -5.58
N PHE A 56 16.21 -20.19 -5.46
CA PHE A 56 16.11 -18.85 -6.04
C PHE A 56 16.27 -18.87 -7.57
N VAL A 57 15.71 -19.86 -8.27
CA VAL A 57 15.84 -19.98 -9.74
C VAL A 57 15.31 -18.74 -10.46
N ASN A 58 14.30 -18.11 -9.88
CA ASN A 58 13.62 -16.95 -10.44
C ASN A 58 14.29 -15.63 -10.07
N TYR A 59 15.43 -15.66 -9.38
CA TYR A 59 16.15 -14.46 -8.99
C TYR A 59 16.61 -13.66 -10.21
N ASP A 60 16.22 -12.38 -10.23
CA ASP A 60 16.56 -11.44 -11.30
C ASP A 60 16.90 -10.09 -10.69
N LYS A 61 18.21 -9.83 -10.53
CA LYS A 61 18.73 -8.59 -9.94
C LYS A 61 18.14 -7.34 -10.60
N ASN A 62 18.06 -7.31 -11.94
CA ASN A 62 17.61 -6.12 -12.66
C ASN A 62 16.13 -5.81 -12.36
N LYS A 63 15.31 -6.86 -12.27
CA LYS A 63 13.90 -6.70 -11.92
C LYS A 63 13.74 -6.31 -10.44
N ILE A 64 14.55 -6.84 -9.54
CA ILE A 64 14.55 -6.46 -8.12
C ILE A 64 14.99 -4.99 -7.95
N MET A 65 16.05 -4.57 -8.66
CA MET A 65 16.49 -3.17 -8.67
C MET A 65 15.38 -2.24 -9.17
N LYS A 66 14.67 -2.65 -10.24
CA LYS A 66 13.50 -1.92 -10.72
C LYS A 66 12.41 -1.82 -9.65
N LEU A 67 12.24 -2.81 -8.78
CA LEU A 67 11.29 -2.72 -7.67
C LEU A 67 11.66 -1.66 -6.66
N ALA A 68 12.93 -1.60 -6.28
CA ALA A 68 13.42 -0.61 -5.34
C ALA A 68 13.14 0.82 -5.83
N THR A 69 13.19 1.07 -7.15
CA THR A 69 12.85 2.39 -7.72
C THR A 69 11.41 2.83 -7.51
N TYR A 70 10.47 1.91 -7.22
CA TYR A 70 9.09 2.27 -6.87
C TYR A 70 8.93 2.80 -5.44
N TYR A 71 9.97 2.67 -4.61
CA TYR A 71 9.95 3.12 -3.21
C TYR A 71 11.03 4.19 -2.97
N PRO A 72 10.91 5.38 -3.57
CA PRO A 72 11.94 6.42 -3.49
C PRO A 72 12.19 6.95 -2.07
N ASN A 73 11.21 6.81 -1.16
CA ASN A 73 11.35 7.16 0.24
C ASN A 73 12.25 6.17 1.02
N GLU A 74 12.25 4.90 0.61
CA GLU A 74 13.02 3.84 1.24
C GLU A 74 14.42 3.71 0.59
N PHE A 75 14.45 3.78 -0.76
CA PHE A 75 15.64 3.65 -1.59
C PHE A 75 15.97 4.94 -2.32
N ILE A 76 16.74 5.80 -1.65
CA ILE A 76 17.39 6.98 -2.25
C ILE A 76 18.51 6.51 -3.19
N ALA A 77 18.92 7.35 -4.14
CA ALA A 77 19.97 7.02 -5.13
C ALA A 77 21.22 6.36 -4.53
N SER A 78 21.73 6.85 -3.40
CA SER A 78 22.89 6.23 -2.72
C SER A 78 22.61 4.81 -2.24
N LYS A 79 21.43 4.57 -1.65
CA LYS A 79 21.02 3.24 -1.17
C LYS A 79 20.77 2.24 -2.30
N LEU A 80 20.47 2.72 -3.51
CA LEU A 80 20.31 1.83 -4.67
C LEU A 80 21.65 1.22 -5.11
N GLU A 81 22.75 1.96 -4.99
CA GLU A 81 24.09 1.43 -5.24
C GLU A 81 24.45 0.37 -4.19
N ASP A 82 24.20 0.67 -2.92
CA ASP A 82 24.42 -0.27 -1.82
C ASP A 82 23.57 -1.54 -1.98
N LEU A 83 22.28 -1.40 -2.29
CA LEU A 83 21.38 -2.53 -2.57
C LEU A 83 21.87 -3.37 -3.74
N SER A 84 22.37 -2.73 -4.81
CA SER A 84 22.89 -3.45 -5.98
C SER A 84 24.09 -4.33 -5.60
N TYR A 85 25.01 -3.81 -4.79
CA TYR A 85 26.14 -4.58 -4.26
C TYR A 85 25.68 -5.67 -3.27
N GLU A 86 24.72 -5.36 -2.41
CA GLU A 86 24.14 -6.30 -1.45
C GLU A 86 23.53 -7.51 -2.17
N LEU A 87 22.78 -7.25 -3.24
CA LEU A 87 22.10 -8.25 -4.06
C LEU A 87 23.07 -9.24 -4.73
N ASP A 88 24.23 -8.76 -5.21
CA ASP A 88 25.26 -9.61 -5.82
C ASP A 88 25.82 -10.62 -4.81
N ASN A 89 26.14 -10.16 -3.60
CA ASN A 89 26.73 -11.02 -2.58
C ASN A 89 25.69 -11.91 -1.88
N TYR A 90 24.46 -11.40 -1.73
CA TYR A 90 23.36 -12.11 -1.08
C TYR A 90 23.02 -13.42 -1.80
N ILE A 91 22.92 -13.39 -3.12
CA ILE A 91 22.46 -14.56 -3.88
C ILE A 91 23.47 -15.71 -3.81
N ASP A 92 24.76 -15.39 -3.87
CA ASP A 92 25.84 -16.37 -3.74
C ASP A 92 25.85 -16.95 -2.32
N TYR A 93 25.71 -16.10 -1.31
CA TYR A 93 25.61 -16.53 0.09
C TYR A 93 24.46 -17.51 0.31
N VAL A 94 23.24 -17.17 -0.15
CA VAL A 94 22.06 -18.00 0.12
C VAL A 94 22.05 -19.30 -0.71
N ARG A 95 22.67 -19.30 -1.90
CA ARG A 95 22.78 -20.51 -2.75
C ARG A 95 23.87 -21.46 -2.29
N GLU A 96 25.03 -20.96 -1.88
CA GLU A 96 26.19 -21.80 -1.60
C GLU A 96 26.35 -22.15 -0.11
N MET A 97 26.01 -21.25 0.81
CA MET A 97 26.56 -21.29 2.16
C MET A 97 25.62 -21.84 3.23
N ASP A 98 24.29 -21.89 3.03
CA ASP A 98 23.40 -22.08 4.17
C ASP A 98 22.24 -23.09 3.97
N LYS A 99 22.35 -24.20 4.71
CA LYS A 99 21.32 -25.24 4.84
C LYS A 99 20.01 -24.69 5.44
N ALA A 100 20.05 -23.59 6.18
CA ALA A 100 18.86 -22.96 6.76
C ALA A 100 17.89 -22.40 5.70
N PHE A 101 18.38 -22.14 4.49
CA PHE A 101 17.56 -21.71 3.35
C PHE A 101 17.16 -22.87 2.43
N SER A 102 17.56 -24.10 2.75
CA SER A 102 17.07 -25.28 2.03
C SER A 102 15.61 -25.55 2.38
N ASN A 103 14.77 -25.78 1.37
CA ASN A 103 13.34 -26.12 1.48
C ASN A 103 12.40 -25.02 2.01
N LEU A 104 12.71 -23.74 1.80
CA LEU A 104 11.75 -22.66 2.06
C LEU A 104 10.63 -22.70 1.02
N LYS A 105 9.36 -22.57 1.46
CA LYS A 105 8.18 -22.67 0.57
C LYS A 105 7.69 -21.32 0.05
N GLY A 106 8.37 -20.24 0.39
CA GLY A 106 8.04 -18.91 -0.06
C GLY A 106 8.62 -17.79 0.80
N LEU A 107 8.23 -16.57 0.46
CA LEU A 107 8.79 -15.34 1.02
C LEU A 107 8.58 -15.19 2.54
N GLY A 108 7.48 -15.70 3.07
CA GLY A 108 7.19 -15.68 4.51
C GLY A 108 8.17 -16.55 5.31
N ASP A 109 8.55 -17.71 4.78
CA ASP A 109 9.55 -18.58 5.40
C ASP A 109 10.94 -17.95 5.28
N LEU A 110 11.25 -17.35 4.13
CA LEU A 110 12.49 -16.58 3.93
C LEU A 110 12.64 -15.48 4.99
N SER A 111 11.61 -14.66 5.20
CA SER A 111 11.63 -13.60 6.22
C SER A 111 11.88 -14.14 7.62
N LYS A 112 11.19 -15.22 8.03
CA LYS A 112 11.40 -15.86 9.33
C LYS A 112 12.82 -16.38 9.49
N THR A 113 13.37 -17.00 8.45
CA THR A 113 14.73 -17.55 8.47
C THR A 113 15.78 -16.44 8.57
N LEU A 114 15.64 -15.35 7.82
CA LEU A 114 16.54 -14.17 7.90
C LEU A 114 16.56 -13.54 9.30
N VAL A 115 15.43 -13.56 10.00
CA VAL A 115 15.34 -13.08 11.39
C VAL A 115 16.01 -14.06 12.35
N LYS A 116 15.69 -15.36 12.27
CA LYS A 116 16.24 -16.39 13.15
C LYS A 116 17.77 -16.50 13.08
N THR A 117 18.32 -16.35 11.88
CA THR A 117 19.77 -16.41 11.61
C THR A 117 20.48 -15.07 11.84
N ASN A 118 19.74 -14.01 12.19
CA ASN A 118 20.25 -12.64 12.36
C ASN A 118 20.81 -12.00 11.06
N ILE A 119 20.63 -12.66 9.92
CA ILE A 119 21.14 -12.25 8.61
C ILE A 119 20.46 -10.97 8.10
N HIS A 120 19.23 -10.69 8.53
CA HIS A 120 18.51 -9.45 8.23
C HIS A 120 19.25 -8.15 8.62
N LYS A 121 20.28 -8.23 9.48
CA LYS A 121 21.16 -7.09 9.82
C LYS A 121 22.34 -6.94 8.89
N THR A 122 22.79 -8.04 8.30
CA THR A 122 23.89 -8.07 7.32
C THR A 122 23.38 -7.66 5.95
N TRP A 123 22.21 -8.16 5.57
CA TRP A 123 21.55 -7.85 4.31
C TRP A 123 20.28 -7.01 4.59
N GLU A 124 20.49 -5.77 5.04
CA GLU A 124 19.42 -4.87 5.48
C GLU A 124 18.50 -4.46 4.31
N PHE A 125 19.08 -4.14 3.15
CA PHE A 125 18.30 -3.66 2.00
C PHE A 125 17.52 -4.79 1.33
N VAL A 126 18.10 -6.00 1.24
CA VAL A 126 17.39 -7.20 0.78
C VAL A 126 16.25 -7.54 1.73
N TYR A 127 16.49 -7.49 3.04
CA TYR A 127 15.44 -7.74 4.03
C TYR A 127 14.32 -6.70 3.96
N LEU A 128 14.63 -5.43 3.71
CA LEU A 128 13.65 -4.37 3.49
C LEU A 128 12.75 -4.68 2.28
N LEU A 129 13.33 -5.13 1.16
CA LEU A 129 12.55 -5.56 -0.02
C LEU A 129 11.65 -6.76 0.28
N VAL A 130 12.12 -7.73 1.04
CA VAL A 130 11.32 -8.89 1.49
C VAL A 130 10.15 -8.41 2.34
N LYS A 131 10.37 -7.45 3.25
CA LYS A 131 9.31 -6.88 4.09
C LYS A 131 8.27 -6.12 3.27
N LEU A 132 8.71 -5.23 2.38
CA LEU A 132 7.83 -4.50 1.46
C LEU A 132 7.00 -5.47 0.60
N SER A 133 7.64 -6.56 0.18
CA SER A 133 7.00 -7.60 -0.61
C SER A 133 5.92 -8.39 0.14
N LEU A 134 6.07 -8.57 1.46
CA LEU A 134 5.05 -9.20 2.31
C LEU A 134 3.90 -8.25 2.65
N ILE A 135 4.15 -6.95 2.75
CA ILE A 135 3.13 -5.95 3.09
C ILE A 135 2.24 -5.63 1.88
N LEU A 136 2.79 -5.68 0.66
CA LEU A 136 2.07 -5.24 -0.52
C LEU A 136 0.77 -6.01 -0.82
N PRO A 137 0.69 -7.35 -0.71
CA PRO A 137 -0.56 -8.07 -0.89
C PRO A 137 -1.64 -7.63 0.11
N VAL A 138 -1.26 -7.33 1.36
CA VAL A 138 -2.18 -6.85 2.40
C VAL A 138 -2.69 -5.47 2.05
N ALA A 139 -1.80 -4.54 1.70
CA ALA A 139 -2.20 -3.19 1.29
C ALA A 139 -3.12 -3.23 0.05
N THR A 140 -2.80 -4.07 -0.93
CA THR A 140 -3.61 -4.25 -2.15
C THR A 140 -5.00 -4.79 -1.82
N ALA A 141 -5.09 -5.83 -0.98
CA ALA A 141 -6.37 -6.42 -0.58
C ALA A 141 -7.24 -5.42 0.19
N THR A 142 -6.65 -4.62 1.09
CA THR A 142 -7.37 -3.58 1.83
C THR A 142 -7.95 -2.52 0.89
N VAL A 143 -7.17 -2.07 -0.08
CA VAL A 143 -7.60 -1.09 -1.08
C VAL A 143 -8.69 -1.67 -1.98
N GLU A 144 -8.53 -2.89 -2.49
CA GLU A 144 -9.54 -3.58 -3.30
C GLU A 144 -10.86 -3.78 -2.53
N ARG A 145 -10.78 -4.14 -1.25
CA ARG A 145 -11.93 -4.26 -0.36
C ARG A 145 -12.66 -2.92 -0.20
N ALA A 146 -11.92 -1.84 0.07
CA ALA A 146 -12.49 -0.49 0.19
C ALA A 146 -13.19 -0.05 -1.11
N PHE A 147 -12.56 -0.25 -2.27
CA PHE A 147 -13.18 0.05 -3.56
C PHE A 147 -14.40 -0.84 -3.87
N SER A 148 -14.38 -2.11 -3.47
CA SER A 148 -15.53 -3.01 -3.60
C SER A 148 -16.70 -2.52 -2.74
N SER A 149 -16.45 -2.16 -1.49
CA SER A 149 -17.46 -1.56 -0.61
C SER A 149 -17.99 -0.24 -1.16
N MET A 150 -17.12 0.62 -1.68
CA MET A 150 -17.50 1.87 -2.33
C MET A 150 -18.39 1.62 -3.54
N LYS A 151 -18.02 0.65 -4.38
CA LYS A 151 -18.81 0.26 -5.56
C LYS A 151 -20.19 -0.24 -5.16
N PHE A 152 -20.27 -1.08 -4.12
CA PHE A 152 -21.53 -1.59 -3.58
C PHE A 152 -22.42 -0.43 -3.06
N ILE A 153 -21.87 0.47 -2.25
CA ILE A 153 -22.60 1.61 -1.68
C ILE A 153 -23.07 2.59 -2.78
N LYS A 154 -22.21 2.92 -3.75
CA LYS A 154 -22.56 3.87 -4.84
C LYS A 154 -23.54 3.28 -5.85
N ASN A 155 -23.29 2.06 -6.32
CA ASN A 155 -24.01 1.52 -7.49
C ASN A 155 -25.19 0.63 -7.11
N ASP A 156 -25.03 -0.25 -6.13
CA ASP A 156 -26.06 -1.25 -5.81
C ASP A 156 -27.16 -0.66 -4.92
N LEU A 157 -26.81 0.29 -4.05
CA LEU A 157 -27.78 1.05 -3.25
C LEU A 157 -28.31 2.32 -3.94
N ARG A 158 -27.80 2.67 -5.14
CA ARG A 158 -28.16 3.90 -5.91
C ARG A 158 -28.28 5.17 -5.05
N ASN A 159 -27.33 5.37 -4.14
CA ASN A 159 -27.40 6.49 -3.22
C ASN A 159 -27.02 7.82 -3.89
N ARG A 160 -27.89 8.84 -3.78
CA ARG A 160 -27.55 10.26 -4.04
C ARG A 160 -26.65 10.84 -2.92
N ILE A 161 -25.78 10.02 -2.34
CA ILE A 161 -24.89 10.43 -1.27
C ILE A 161 -23.82 11.34 -1.87
N GLY A 162 -23.58 12.49 -1.22
CA GLY A 162 -22.48 13.39 -1.57
C GLY A 162 -21.13 12.76 -1.25
N ASP A 163 -20.09 13.14 -1.98
CA ASP A 163 -18.76 12.52 -1.83
C ASP A 163 -18.18 12.66 -0.41
N ASP A 164 -18.47 13.76 0.30
CA ASP A 164 -18.04 13.97 1.68
C ASP A 164 -18.62 12.90 2.63
N PHE A 165 -19.94 12.68 2.56
CA PHE A 165 -20.61 11.69 3.41
C PHE A 165 -20.21 10.24 3.04
N LEU A 166 -19.90 9.99 1.76
CA LEU A 166 -19.36 8.70 1.34
C LEU A 166 -17.96 8.46 1.93
N ASN A 167 -17.11 9.47 1.92
CA ASN A 167 -15.78 9.38 2.52
C ASN A 167 -15.89 9.11 4.02
N ASP A 168 -16.76 9.82 4.73
CA ASP A 168 -17.01 9.58 6.16
C ASP A 168 -17.47 8.13 6.43
N CYS A 169 -18.37 7.59 5.60
CA CYS A 169 -18.83 6.20 5.72
C CYS A 169 -17.74 5.17 5.38
N LEU A 170 -16.88 5.45 4.41
CA LEU A 170 -15.75 4.57 4.06
C LEU A 170 -14.73 4.50 5.19
N VAL A 171 -14.46 5.63 5.87
CA VAL A 171 -13.58 5.65 7.06
C VAL A 171 -14.15 4.74 8.15
N CYS A 172 -15.45 4.84 8.46
CA CYS A 172 -16.08 3.96 9.44
C CYS A 172 -16.01 2.48 9.06
N PHE A 173 -16.13 2.15 7.76
CA PHE A 173 -16.10 0.77 7.30
C PHE A 173 -14.69 0.17 7.21
N ILE A 174 -13.69 0.96 6.82
CA ILE A 174 -12.30 0.49 6.71
C ILE A 174 -11.71 0.30 8.10
N GLU A 175 -12.01 1.21 9.02
CA GLU A 175 -11.49 1.23 10.38
C GLU A 175 -12.49 0.64 11.39
N ASP A 176 -13.35 -0.30 10.96
CA ASP A 176 -14.44 -0.87 11.76
C ASP A 176 -13.95 -1.40 13.11
N GLU A 177 -12.78 -2.06 13.15
CA GLU A 177 -12.14 -2.53 14.39
C GLU A 177 -11.79 -1.38 15.38
N ILE A 178 -11.41 -0.22 14.86
CA ILE A 178 -11.15 0.97 15.68
C ILE A 178 -12.48 1.54 16.19
N PHE A 179 -13.52 1.57 15.35
CA PHE A 179 -14.83 2.07 15.74
C PHE A 179 -15.54 1.15 16.74
N GLU A 180 -15.34 -0.17 16.68
CA GLU A 180 -15.81 -1.12 17.69
C GLU A 180 -15.26 -0.82 19.08
N SER A 181 -14.06 -0.23 19.17
CA SER A 181 -13.46 0.18 20.45
C SER A 181 -14.07 1.45 21.05
N VAL A 182 -14.83 2.23 20.26
CA VAL A 182 -15.45 3.48 20.69
C VAL A 182 -16.88 3.22 21.17
N SER A 183 -17.19 3.59 22.42
CA SER A 183 -18.55 3.43 22.94
C SER A 183 -19.54 4.39 22.27
N ASN A 184 -20.76 3.91 22.01
CA ASN A 184 -21.84 4.73 21.48
C ASN A 184 -22.13 5.93 22.39
N ASP A 185 -21.96 5.78 23.72
CA ASP A 185 -22.09 6.86 24.69
C ASP A 185 -21.12 8.01 24.42
N ALA A 186 -19.85 7.69 24.17
CA ALA A 186 -18.82 8.69 23.88
C ALA A 186 -19.10 9.42 22.55
N ILE A 187 -19.63 8.71 21.55
CA ILE A 187 -20.03 9.30 20.26
C ILE A 187 -21.17 10.29 20.47
N ILE A 188 -22.20 9.90 21.24
CA ILE A 188 -23.38 10.73 21.50
C ILE A 188 -23.02 11.96 22.32
N ASP A 189 -22.25 11.81 23.39
CA ASP A 189 -21.82 12.94 24.22
C ASP A 189 -21.02 13.96 23.39
N ARG A 190 -20.03 13.48 22.62
CA ARG A 190 -19.26 14.34 21.71
C ARG A 190 -20.15 15.02 20.68
N PHE A 191 -21.09 14.30 20.08
CA PHE A 191 -22.01 14.85 19.07
C PHE A 191 -22.95 15.91 19.63
N GLN A 192 -23.39 15.77 20.89
CA GLN A 192 -24.20 16.78 21.58
C GLN A 192 -23.39 18.02 21.95
N ASN A 193 -22.12 17.83 22.33
CA ASN A 193 -21.23 18.93 22.71
C ASN A 193 -20.73 19.76 21.51
N MET A 194 -20.83 19.26 20.27
CA MET A 194 -20.42 20.01 19.07
C MET A 194 -21.31 21.24 18.78
N THR A 195 -22.61 21.16 19.06
CA THR A 195 -23.57 22.24 18.78
C THR A 195 -24.80 22.08 19.66
N THR A 196 -25.38 23.18 20.15
CA THR A 196 -26.68 23.13 20.84
C THR A 196 -27.79 22.66 19.90
N ARG A 197 -28.30 21.45 20.13
CA ARG A 197 -29.38 20.85 19.31
C ARG A 197 -30.73 20.92 20.03
N ARG A 198 -31.81 20.99 19.24
CA ARG A 198 -33.19 21.04 19.73
C ARG A 198 -33.64 19.75 20.45
N VAL A 199 -32.97 18.64 20.17
CA VAL A 199 -33.22 17.34 20.79
C VAL A 199 -31.92 16.87 21.42
N GLN A 200 -31.99 16.53 22.69
CA GLN A 200 -30.92 15.86 23.43
C GLN A 200 -31.12 14.36 23.21
N LEU A 201 -30.12 13.67 22.64
CA LEU A 201 -30.17 12.22 22.46
C LEU A 201 -29.98 11.60 23.84
N LYS A 202 -31.09 11.19 24.47
CA LYS A 202 -31.05 10.42 25.71
C LYS A 202 -31.24 8.95 25.37
N TRP A 203 -30.45 8.11 26.03
CA TRP A 203 -30.70 6.68 26.10
C TRP A 203 -31.96 6.40 26.91
#